data_AF-A0A607QCG8-F1
#
_entry.id   AF-A0A607QCG8-F1
#
_cell.length_a   1.000
_cell.length_b   1.000
_cell.length_c   1.000
_cell.angle_alpha   90.00
_cell.angle_beta   90.00
_cell.angle_gamma   90.00
#
_symmetry.space_group_name_H-M   'P 1'
#
loop_
_entity.id
_entity.type
_entity.pdbx_description
1 polymer ?
#
loop_
_entity_poly.entity_id
_entity_poly.type
_entity_poly.pdbx_seq_one_letter_code
_entity_poly.pdbx_strand_id
1 'polypeptide(L)'
;MAMNKKEKEQLENAIRLMAVNRALRWSDYGADRDVGLPHGTNQYVNGWSINTYSCRVYKSWSSAVTHGDGWVENEERPRSASQRGIAQYSTEEKALKALRHCMEMKFAEALYEIDKQILAINEE
;
A
#
# COMPACT_ATOMS: atom_id res chain seq x y z
N MET A 1 39.59 -3.34 16.40
CA MET A 1 38.86 -2.66 17.47
C MET A 1 37.39 -2.96 17.28
N ALA A 2 36.70 -3.49 18.29
CA ALA A 2 35.26 -3.70 18.21
C ALA A 2 34.56 -2.35 18.48
N MET A 3 33.58 -2.01 17.64
CA MET A 3 32.77 -0.81 17.78
C MET A 3 32.04 -0.85 19.13
N ASN A 4 32.09 0.24 19.90
CA ASN A 4 31.39 0.31 21.17
C ASN A 4 29.87 0.43 20.97
N LYS A 5 29.08 0.19 22.01
CA LYS A 5 27.60 0.20 21.93
C LYS A 5 27.05 1.52 21.37
N LYS A 6 27.60 2.66 21.81
CA LYS A 6 27.17 4.00 21.40
C LYS A 6 27.47 4.26 19.92
N GLU A 7 28.65 3.87 19.46
CA GLU A 7 29.06 3.98 18.05
C GLU A 7 28.16 3.12 17.16
N LYS A 8 27.76 1.93 17.62
CA LYS A 8 26.83 1.07 16.89
C LYS A 8 25.44 1.71 16.75
N GLU A 9 24.90 2.24 17.84
CA GLU A 9 23.61 2.95 17.84
C GLU A 9 23.62 4.18 16.92
N GLN A 10 24.73 4.94 16.93
CA GLN A 10 24.90 6.09 16.05
C GLN A 10 24.93 5.68 14.57
N LEU A 11 25.64 4.60 14.24
CA LEU A 11 25.70 4.07 12.89
C LEU A 11 24.33 3.56 12.41
N GLU A 12 23.61 2.81 13.24
CA GLU A 12 22.27 2.31 12.93
C GLU A 12 21.29 3.47 12.68
N ASN A 13 21.35 4.52 13.50
CA ASN A 13 20.51 5.70 13.30
C ASN A 13 20.89 6.46 12.01
N ALA A 14 22.17 6.58 11.69
CA ALA A 14 22.62 7.21 10.45
C ALA A 14 22.13 6.43 9.21
N ILE A 15 22.21 5.10 9.23
CA ILE A 15 21.69 4.23 8.16
C ILE A 15 20.17 4.41 8.02
N ARG A 16 19.43 4.45 9.14
CA ARG A 16 17.98 4.67 9.14
C ARG A 16 17.61 6.02 8.52
N LEU A 17 18.27 7.10 8.94
CA LEU A 17 18.02 8.44 8.40
C LEU A 17 18.35 8.53 6.91
N MET A 18 19.46 7.92 6.48
CA MET A 18 19.81 7.82 5.06
C MET A 18 18.74 7.08 4.26
N ALA A 19 18.22 5.97 4.78
CA ALA A 19 17.16 5.19 4.14
C ALA A 19 15.84 5.97 4.05
N VAL A 20 15.47 6.70 5.12
CA VAL A 20 14.27 7.56 5.14
C VAL A 20 14.39 8.70 4.13
N ASN A 21 15.53 9.38 4.08
CA ASN A 21 15.76 10.45 3.10
C ASN A 21 15.69 9.91 1.67
N ARG A 22 16.27 8.72 1.41
CA ARG A 22 16.16 8.06 0.10
C ARG A 22 14.73 7.64 -0.24
N ALA A 23 13.90 7.39 0.76
CA ALA A 23 12.49 7.07 0.55
C ALA A 23 11.67 8.29 0.12
N LEU A 24 12.11 9.52 0.39
CA LEU A 24 11.51 10.76 -0.12
C LEU A 24 11.87 10.94 -1.60
N ARG A 25 11.15 10.22 -2.46
CA ARG A 25 11.28 10.29 -3.92
C ARG A 25 9.92 10.00 -4.55
N TRP A 26 9.74 10.48 -5.77
CA TRP A 26 8.63 10.11 -6.64
C TRP A 26 9.00 8.87 -7.43
N SER A 27 8.15 7.85 -7.36
CA SER A 27 8.29 6.66 -8.19
C SER A 27 7.57 6.82 -9.52
N ASP A 28 8.02 6.08 -10.53
CA ASP A 28 7.37 5.90 -11.83
C ASP A 28 6.31 4.77 -11.80
N TYR A 29 5.95 4.31 -10.60
CA TYR A 29 5.00 3.21 -10.41
C TYR A 29 3.56 3.69 -10.63
N GLY A 30 2.73 2.79 -11.16
CA GLY A 30 1.28 3.00 -11.30
C GLY A 30 0.47 2.33 -10.20
N ALA A 31 -0.79 2.78 -10.04
CA ALA A 31 -1.77 2.20 -9.11
C ALA A 31 -2.85 1.35 -9.82
N ASP A 32 -2.69 1.10 -11.12
CA ASP A 32 -3.68 0.38 -11.91
C ASP A 32 -3.74 -1.10 -11.54
N ARG A 33 -4.98 -1.59 -11.42
CA ARG A 33 -5.28 -2.99 -11.10
C ARG A 33 -5.39 -3.79 -12.39
N ASP A 34 -4.69 -4.91 -12.46
CA ASP A 34 -4.58 -5.73 -13.68
C ASP A 34 -5.36 -7.04 -13.62
N VAL A 35 -6.01 -7.33 -12.49
CA VAL A 35 -6.94 -8.44 -12.33
C VAL A 35 -8.35 -7.88 -12.30
N GLY A 36 -9.09 -8.10 -13.39
CA GLY A 36 -10.48 -7.69 -13.51
C GLY A 36 -11.44 -8.54 -12.67
N LEU A 37 -12.69 -8.11 -12.60
CA LEU A 37 -13.75 -8.88 -11.97
C LEU A 37 -14.11 -10.11 -12.80
N PRO A 38 -14.44 -11.25 -12.17
CA PRO A 38 -14.99 -12.37 -12.90
C PRO A 38 -16.38 -12.03 -13.43
N HIS A 39 -16.77 -12.65 -14.55
CA HIS A 39 -18.07 -12.40 -15.19
C HIS A 39 -19.22 -13.17 -14.52
N GLY A 40 -18.94 -14.33 -13.91
CA GLY A 40 -19.93 -15.17 -13.26
C GLY A 40 -20.16 -14.81 -11.79
N THR A 41 -21.40 -14.95 -11.32
CA THR A 41 -21.77 -14.72 -9.90
C THR A 41 -21.22 -15.78 -8.94
N ASN A 42 -20.94 -16.98 -9.42
CA ASN A 42 -20.31 -18.07 -8.65
C ASN A 42 -18.81 -18.24 -8.95
N GLN A 43 -18.20 -17.29 -9.64
CA GLN A 43 -16.77 -17.30 -9.94
C GLN A 43 -16.03 -16.40 -8.98
N TYR A 44 -14.85 -16.83 -8.57
CA TYR A 44 -13.94 -16.06 -7.75
C TYR A 44 -12.61 -15.90 -8.48
N VAL A 45 -12.03 -14.73 -8.35
CA VAL A 45 -10.65 -14.46 -8.75
C VAL A 45 -9.85 -14.15 -7.49
N ASN A 46 -8.64 -14.71 -7.42
CA ASN A 46 -7.69 -14.43 -6.35
C ASN A 46 -6.68 -13.39 -6.84
N GLY A 47 -6.24 -12.54 -5.93
CA GLY A 47 -5.24 -11.53 -6.20
C GLY A 47 -4.76 -10.86 -4.93
N TRP A 48 -4.13 -9.71 -5.10
CA TRP A 48 -3.62 -8.89 -4.02
C TRP A 48 -4.37 -7.57 -3.95
N SER A 49 -4.59 -7.10 -2.72
CA SER A 49 -5.20 -5.81 -2.43
C SER A 49 -4.29 -4.98 -1.54
N ILE A 50 -4.54 -3.68 -1.54
CA ILE A 50 -3.82 -2.70 -0.72
C ILE A 50 -4.78 -2.01 0.23
N ASN A 51 -4.29 -1.69 1.42
CA ASN A 51 -4.96 -0.81 2.37
C ASN A 51 -4.03 0.38 2.64
N THR A 52 -4.42 1.55 2.15
CA THR A 52 -3.65 2.81 2.28
C THR A 52 -3.82 3.49 3.65
N TYR A 53 -4.78 3.03 4.45
CA TYR A 53 -4.95 3.46 5.83
C TYR A 53 -3.98 2.72 6.76
N SER A 54 -3.92 1.38 6.66
CA SER A 54 -3.03 0.54 7.48
C SER A 54 -1.68 0.22 6.82
N CYS A 55 -1.40 0.78 5.64
CA CYS A 55 -0.17 0.57 4.87
C CYS A 55 0.15 -0.92 4.64
N ARG A 56 -0.87 -1.71 4.29
CA ARG A 56 -0.74 -3.16 4.17
C ARG A 56 -1.07 -3.66 2.76
N VAL A 57 -0.28 -4.61 2.29
CA VAL A 57 -0.61 -5.49 1.17
C VAL A 57 -1.12 -6.81 1.72
N TYR A 58 -2.18 -7.36 1.13
CA TYR A 58 -2.79 -8.60 1.59
C TYR A 58 -3.41 -9.40 0.45
N LYS A 59 -3.45 -10.72 0.66
CA LYS A 59 -4.17 -11.65 -0.21
C LYS A 59 -5.66 -11.37 -0.12
N SER A 60 -6.32 -11.38 -1.25
CA SER A 60 -7.76 -11.14 -1.33
C SER A 60 -8.37 -11.93 -2.48
N TRP A 61 -9.69 -12.06 -2.46
CA TRP A 61 -10.47 -12.63 -3.53
C TRP A 61 -11.61 -11.69 -3.90
N SER A 62 -12.10 -11.79 -5.14
CA SER A 62 -13.28 -11.07 -5.60
C SER A 62 -14.18 -11.96 -6.44
N SER A 63 -15.49 -11.83 -6.25
CA SER A 63 -16.52 -12.25 -7.20
C SER A 63 -17.00 -11.03 -8.00
N ALA A 64 -18.03 -11.21 -8.84
CA ALA A 64 -18.69 -10.11 -9.53
C ALA A 64 -19.38 -9.12 -8.56
N VAL A 65 -19.82 -9.59 -7.38
CA VAL A 65 -20.70 -8.82 -6.47
C VAL A 65 -20.18 -8.68 -5.05
N THR A 66 -19.12 -9.40 -4.70
CA THR A 66 -18.53 -9.42 -3.36
C THR A 66 -17.02 -9.58 -3.43
N HIS A 67 -16.33 -9.25 -2.35
CA HIS A 67 -14.90 -9.51 -2.19
C HIS A 67 -14.57 -9.83 -0.74
N GLY A 68 -13.36 -10.32 -0.49
CA GLY A 68 -12.90 -10.57 0.87
C GLY A 68 -11.41 -10.83 0.95
N ASP A 69 -10.96 -11.10 2.17
CA ASP A 69 -9.57 -11.36 2.49
C ASP A 69 -9.23 -12.85 2.31
N GLY A 70 -7.96 -13.13 2.03
CA GLY A 70 -7.44 -14.48 1.81
C GLY A 70 -7.57 -14.95 0.36
N TRP A 71 -7.31 -16.23 0.14
CA TRP A 71 -7.54 -16.89 -1.14
C TRP A 71 -8.75 -17.80 -1.03
N VAL A 72 -9.51 -17.92 -2.12
CA VAL A 72 -10.47 -18.99 -2.29
C VAL A 72 -9.73 -20.21 -2.82
N GLU A 73 -9.80 -21.31 -2.07
CA GLU A 73 -9.25 -22.62 -2.44
C GLU A 73 -10.41 -23.57 -2.78
N ASN A 74 -10.25 -24.40 -3.82
CA ASN A 74 -11.17 -25.49 -4.18
C ASN A 74 -12.65 -25.11 -4.29
N GLU A 75 -12.95 -23.90 -4.76
CA GLU A 75 -14.33 -23.37 -4.92
C GLU A 75 -15.14 -23.29 -3.61
N GLU A 76 -14.49 -23.39 -2.44
CA GLU A 76 -15.19 -23.23 -1.17
C GLU A 76 -15.78 -21.82 -1.06
N ARG A 77 -17.03 -21.74 -0.59
CA ARG A 77 -17.67 -20.44 -0.37
C ARG A 77 -16.92 -19.67 0.72
N PRO A 78 -16.50 -18.42 0.44
CA PRO A 78 -15.86 -17.59 1.45
C PRO A 78 -16.77 -17.38 2.66
N ARG A 79 -16.23 -17.49 3.87
CA ARG A 79 -16.99 -17.36 5.13
C ARG A 79 -17.39 -15.91 5.45
N SER A 80 -16.61 -14.95 4.98
CA SER A 80 -16.82 -13.52 5.23
C SER A 80 -16.56 -12.76 3.95
N ALA A 81 -17.47 -11.85 3.60
CA ALA A 81 -17.43 -11.09 2.37
C ALA A 81 -17.99 -9.69 2.57
N SER A 82 -17.32 -8.72 1.95
CA SER A 82 -17.82 -7.36 1.77
C SER A 82 -18.57 -7.26 0.44
N GLN A 83 -19.52 -6.34 0.36
CA GLN A 83 -20.27 -6.08 -0.87
C GLN A 83 -19.40 -5.38 -1.93
N ARG A 84 -19.81 -5.54 -3.20
CA ARG A 84 -19.17 -5.09 -4.44
C ARG A 84 -17.88 -5.82 -4.74
N GLY A 85 -17.77 -6.40 -5.93
CA GLY A 85 -16.48 -6.94 -6.38
C GLY A 85 -15.44 -5.82 -6.49
N ILE A 86 -14.17 -6.15 -6.28
CA ILE A 86 -13.05 -5.25 -6.51
C ILE A 86 -12.09 -5.86 -7.53
N ALA A 87 -11.60 -5.04 -8.47
CA ALA A 87 -10.41 -5.40 -9.24
C ALA A 87 -9.22 -5.60 -8.28
N GLN A 88 -8.20 -6.35 -8.67
CA GLN A 88 -7.07 -6.72 -7.81
C GLN A 88 -5.74 -6.58 -8.56
N TYR A 89 -4.62 -6.78 -7.85
CA TYR A 89 -3.30 -6.91 -8.45
C TYR A 89 -2.93 -8.38 -8.62
N SER A 90 -2.30 -8.72 -9.74
CA SER A 90 -1.88 -10.10 -10.04
C SER A 90 -0.73 -10.59 -9.16
N THR A 91 0.12 -9.69 -8.66
CA THR A 91 1.27 -10.03 -7.81
C THR A 91 1.39 -9.11 -6.59
N GLU A 92 2.02 -9.63 -5.54
CA GLU A 92 2.35 -8.86 -4.33
C GLU A 92 3.26 -7.67 -4.66
N GLU A 93 4.21 -7.84 -5.58
CA GLU A 93 5.10 -6.78 -6.03
C GLU A 93 4.33 -5.62 -6.67
N LYS A 94 3.37 -5.90 -7.56
CA LYS A 94 2.51 -4.87 -8.17
C LYS A 94 1.70 -4.14 -7.11
N ALA A 95 1.13 -4.88 -6.15
CA ALA A 95 0.40 -4.30 -5.03
C ALA A 95 1.32 -3.41 -4.16
N LEU A 96 2.58 -3.81 -3.89
CA LEU A 96 3.54 -2.99 -3.15
C LEU A 96 3.92 -1.72 -3.91
N LYS A 97 4.14 -1.80 -5.23
CA LYS A 97 4.40 -0.64 -6.09
C LYS A 97 3.22 0.33 -6.11
N ALA A 98 2.00 -0.18 -6.23
CA ALA A 98 0.78 0.61 -6.16
C ALA A 98 0.58 1.25 -4.78
N LEU A 99 0.78 0.49 -3.69
CA LEU A 99 0.72 1.03 -2.32
C LEU A 99 1.74 2.15 -2.13
N ARG A 100 2.96 1.96 -2.62
CA ARG A 100 4.00 2.98 -2.59
C ARG A 100 3.55 4.26 -3.31
N HIS A 101 3.06 4.14 -4.54
CA HIS A 101 2.55 5.28 -5.31
C HIS A 101 1.41 6.01 -4.57
N CYS A 102 0.42 5.27 -4.05
CA CYS A 102 -0.68 5.86 -3.29
C CYS A 102 -0.19 6.62 -2.04
N MET A 103 0.83 6.09 -1.35
CA MET A 103 1.39 6.74 -0.17
C MET A 103 2.22 7.98 -0.52
N GLU A 104 2.94 7.99 -1.65
CA GLU A 104 3.64 9.17 -2.14
C GLU A 104 2.67 10.33 -2.34
N MET A 105 1.55 10.10 -3.03
CA MET A 105 0.51 11.11 -3.23
C MET A 105 -0.12 11.58 -1.91
N LYS A 106 -0.52 10.63 -1.05
CA LYS A 106 -1.14 10.95 0.24
C LYS A 106 -0.24 11.81 1.13
N PHE A 107 1.06 11.52 1.19
CA PHE A 107 1.97 12.30 2.01
C PHE A 107 2.29 13.65 1.39
N ALA A 108 2.40 13.75 0.07
CA ALA A 108 2.61 15.03 -0.58
C ALA A 108 1.42 15.99 -0.39
N GLU A 109 0.19 15.49 -0.52
CA GLU A 109 -1.02 16.27 -0.22
C GLU A 109 -1.04 16.73 1.23
N ALA A 110 -0.70 15.85 2.18
CA ALA A 110 -0.63 16.20 3.59
C ALA A 110 0.43 17.27 3.87
N LEU A 111 1.62 17.17 3.25
CA LEU A 111 2.69 18.17 3.38
C LEU A 111 2.27 19.50 2.76
N TYR A 112 1.63 19.49 1.59
CA TYR A 112 1.11 20.68 0.95
C TYR A 112 0.11 21.46 1.84
N GLU A 113 -0.81 20.75 2.51
CA GLU A 113 -1.75 21.39 3.43
C GLU A 113 -1.08 21.95 4.70
N ILE A 114 0.03 21.35 5.15
CA ILE A 114 0.84 21.89 6.24
C ILE A 114 1.58 23.15 5.76
N ASP A 115 2.18 23.11 4.57
CA ASP A 115 2.92 24.24 3.99
C ASP A 115 2.02 25.47 3.82
N LYS A 116 0.76 25.28 3.39
CA LYS A 116 -0.24 26.35 3.34
C LYS A 116 -0.49 27.00 4.71
N GLN A 117 -0.57 26.20 5.77
CA GLN A 117 -0.77 26.72 7.13
C GLN A 117 0.46 27.50 7.61
N ILE A 118 1.67 27.02 7.31
CA ILE A 118 2.91 27.72 7.64
C ILE A 118 2.98 29.08 6.95
N LEU A 119 2.63 29.13 5.66
CA LEU A 119 2.62 30.37 4.89
C LEU A 119 1.61 31.38 5.45
N ALA A 120 0.39 30.93 5.77
CA ALA A 120 -0.64 31.79 6.35
C ALA A 120 -0.20 32.43 7.68
N ILE A 121 0.52 31.70 8.54
CA ILE A 121 1.06 32.22 9.80
C ILE A 121 2.16 33.28 9.56
N ASN A 122 2.97 33.11 8.53
CA ASN A 122 4.10 34.02 8.26
C ASN A 122 3.68 35.33 7.57
N GLU A 123 2.46 35.39 7.05
CA GLU A 123 1.89 36.57 6.39
C GLU A 123 1.08 37.49 7.35
N GLU A 124 0.82 37.03 8.58
CA GLU A 124 0.22 37.81 9.69
C GLU A 124 1.27 38.56 10.53
#